data_AF-A0A2V7AH56-F1
#
_entry.id   AF-A0A2V7AH56-F1
#
_cell.length_a   1.000
_cell.length_b   1.000
_cell.length_c   1.000
_cell.angle_alpha   90.00
_cell.angle_beta   90.00
_cell.angle_gamma   90.00
#
_symmetry.space_group_name_H-M   'P 1'
#
loop_
_entity.id
_entity.type
_entity.pdbx_description
1 polymer ?
#
loop_
_entity_poly.entity_id
_entity_poly.type
_entity_poly.pdbx_seq_one_letter_code
_entity_poly.pdbx_strand_id
1 'polypeptide(L)' 'MAKAKYERTKPHVNVGTIGHIDHGKTTLTAAITKVLHTKNKGIAIREYGSIDNAPEE' A
#
# COMPACT_ATOMS: atom_id res chain seq x y z
N MET A 1 21.78 12.84 -7.99
CA MET A 1 21.51 13.42 -6.67
C MET A 1 20.96 12.31 -5.78
N ALA A 2 21.56 12.05 -4.62
CA ALA A 2 21.10 10.99 -3.72
C ALA A 2 19.71 11.33 -3.19
N LYS A 3 18.76 10.37 -3.21
CA LYS A 3 17.47 10.52 -2.54
C LYS A 3 17.74 10.84 -1.06
N ALA A 4 17.03 11.83 -0.51
CA ALA A 4 17.07 12.12 0.92
C ALA A 4 16.75 10.85 1.72
N LYS A 5 17.54 10.58 2.77
CA LYS A 5 17.33 9.43 3.65
C LYS A 5 16.00 9.61 4.38
N TYR A 6 15.13 8.61 4.31
CA TYR A 6 13.88 8.64 5.07
C TYR A 6 14.16 8.48 6.56
N GLU A 7 13.78 9.49 7.35
CA GLU A 7 13.92 9.46 8.80
C GLU A 7 12.71 8.80 9.47
N ARG A 8 12.94 7.70 10.19
CA ARG A 8 11.91 6.95 10.91
C ARG A 8 11.66 7.55 12.28
N THR A 9 10.92 8.66 12.33
CA THR A 9 10.56 9.34 13.60
C THR A 9 9.31 8.76 14.26
N LYS A 10 8.56 7.90 13.56
CA LYS A 10 7.32 7.26 14.04
C LYS A 10 7.52 5.75 14.19
N PRO A 11 6.74 5.08 15.07
CA PRO A 11 6.71 3.62 15.14
C PRO A 11 6.41 3.01 13.77
N HIS A 12 7.22 2.04 13.39
CA HIS A 12 7.04 1.30 12.14
C HIS A 12 6.22 0.04 12.41
N VAL A 13 5.19 -0.20 11.59
CA VAL A 13 4.31 -1.38 11.74
C VAL A 13 4.21 -2.09 10.39
N ASN A 14 4.43 -3.40 10.42
CA ASN A 14 4.17 -4.28 9.27
C ASN A 14 2.73 -4.79 9.36
N VAL A 15 1.97 -4.66 8.28
CA VAL A 15 0.56 -5.10 8.21
C VAL A 15 0.30 -5.81 6.89
N GLY A 16 -0.76 -6.64 6.85
CA GLY A 16 -1.22 -7.34 5.66
C GLY A 16 -2.74 -7.55 5.69
N THR A 17 -3.33 -7.73 4.51
CA THR A 17 -4.77 -8.00 4.34
C THR A 17 -4.97 -9.46 3.94
N ILE A 18 -5.68 -10.23 4.77
CA ILE A 18 -5.97 -11.66 4.57
C ILE A 18 -7.48 -11.90 4.45
N GLY A 19 -7.90 -13.01 3.83
CA GLY A 19 -9.32 -13.33 3.63
C GLY A 19 -9.58 -14.22 2.41
N HIS A 20 -10.84 -14.65 2.25
CA HIS A 20 -11.27 -15.54 1.17
C HIS A 20 -11.14 -14.89 -0.23
N ILE A 21 -11.16 -15.71 -1.28
CA ILE A 21 -11.16 -15.25 -2.68
C ILE A 21 -12.32 -14.27 -2.89
N ASP A 22 -12.11 -13.26 -3.72
CA ASP A 22 -13.08 -12.19 -4.05
C ASP A 22 -13.57 -11.29 -2.90
N HIS A 23 -13.04 -11.42 -1.69
CA HIS A 23 -13.38 -10.53 -0.57
C HIS A 23 -12.63 -9.18 -0.62
N GLY A 24 -12.04 -8.82 -1.77
CA GLY A 24 -11.53 -7.45 -2.01
C GLY A 24 -10.23 -7.08 -1.29
N LYS A 25 -9.36 -8.04 -0.94
CA LYS A 25 -8.07 -7.79 -0.26
C LYS A 25 -7.17 -6.79 -1.01
N THR A 26 -7.02 -6.99 -2.32
CA THR A 26 -6.21 -6.14 -3.20
C THR A 26 -6.86 -4.76 -3.37
N THR A 27 -8.18 -4.71 -3.55
CA THR A 27 -8.97 -3.47 -3.63
C THR A 27 -8.83 -2.63 -2.36
N LEU A 28 -8.94 -3.26 -1.19
CA LEU A 28 -8.80 -2.59 0.10
C LEU A 28 -7.38 -2.01 0.26
N THR A 29 -6.35 -2.78 -0.09
CA THR A 29 -4.96 -2.32 -0.03
C THR A 29 -4.73 -1.10 -0.92
N ALA A 30 -5.21 -1.11 -2.16
CA ALA A 30 -5.14 0.04 -3.05
C ALA A 30 -5.87 1.27 -2.49
N ALA A 31 -7.09 1.08 -1.97
CA ALA A 31 -7.90 2.13 -1.38
C ALA A 31 -7.24 2.79 -0.16
N ILE A 32 -6.60 2.00 0.73
CA ILE A 32 -5.85 2.54 1.88
C ILE A 32 -4.79 3.53 1.41
N THR A 33 -3.98 3.17 0.41
CA THR A 33 -2.92 4.07 -0.07
C THR A 33 -3.48 5.33 -0.73
N LYS A 34 -4.58 5.21 -1.49
CA LYS A 34 -5.26 6.34 -2.13
C LYS A 34 -5.83 7.32 -1.11
N VAL A 35 -6.52 6.83 -0.08
CA VAL A 35 -7.10 7.66 1.00
C VAL A 35 -6.01 8.31 1.84
N LEU A 36 -4.92 7.61 2.14
CA LEU A 36 -3.79 8.21 2.86
C LEU A 36 -3.10 9.30 2.03
N HIS A 37 -3.00 9.12 0.71
CA HIS A 37 -2.47 10.14 -0.20
C HIS A 37 -3.33 11.41 -0.24
N THR A 38 -4.67 11.32 -0.08
CA THR A 38 -5.50 12.54 -0.02
C THR A 38 -5.23 13.37 1.22
N LYS A 39 -4.83 12.73 2.33
CA LYS A 39 -4.43 13.40 3.58
C LYS A 39 -2.97 13.84 3.61
N ASN A 40 -2.09 13.12 2.92
CA ASN A 40 -0.67 13.42 2.83
C ASN A 40 -0.12 13.07 1.44
N LYS A 41 0.15 14.10 0.63
CA LYS A 41 0.67 13.96 -0.74
C LYS A 41 2.03 13.26 -0.84
N GLY A 42 2.78 13.16 0.27
CA GLY A 42 4.04 12.42 0.34
C GLY A 42 3.87 10.89 0.40
N ILE A 43 2.64 10.39 0.57
CA ILE A 43 2.36 8.94 0.56
C ILE A 43 2.14 8.49 -0.88
N ALA A 44 2.89 7.49 -1.33
CA ALA A 44 2.71 6.91 -2.66
C ALA A 44 1.40 6.12 -2.73
N ILE A 45 0.68 6.28 -3.84
CA ILE A 45 -0.47 5.45 -4.18
C ILE A 45 0.06 4.13 -4.77
N ARG A 46 -0.50 3.00 -4.34
CA ARG A 46 -0.28 1.70 -4.99
C ARG A 46 -1.54 1.31 -5.74
N GLU A 47 -1.40 1.16 -7.04
CA GLU A 47 -2.50 0.72 -7.91
C GLU A 47 -2.75 -0.77 -7.74
N TYR A 48 -3.99 -1.20 -7.99
CA TYR A 48 -4.44 -2.58 -7.81
C TYR A 48 -3.48 -3.61 -8.43
N GLY A 49 -3.14 -3.44 -9.71
CA GLY A 49 -2.26 -4.36 -10.44
C GLY A 49 -0.79 -4.35 -9.98
N SER A 50 -0.39 -3.45 -9.08
CA SER A 50 0.96 -3.41 -8.50
C SER A 50 1.06 -4.13 -7.15
N ILE A 51 -0.08 -4.58 -6.62
CA ILE A 51 -0.21 -5.22 -5.30
C ILE A 51 -0.36 -6.72 -5.46
N ASP A 52 -1.16 -7.15 -6.44
CA ASP A 52 -1.30 -8.56 -6.76
C ASP A 52 -0.10 -9.02 -7.59
N ASN A 53 0.75 -9.86 -7.00
CA ASN A 53 1.87 -10.50 -7.67
C ASN A 53 1.73 -12.02 -7.64
N ALA A 54 0.53 -12.54 -7.32
CA ALA A 54 0.26 -13.95 -7.49
C ALA A 54 0.31 -14.27 -9.00
N PRO A 55 0.92 -15.39 -9.42
CA PRO A 55 0.70 -15.91 -10.77
C PRO A 55 -0.81 -16.00 -10.99
N GLU A 56 -1.32 -15.45 -12.10
CA GLU A 56 -2.72 -15.70 -12.49
C GLU A 56 -2.95 -17.23 -12.52
N GLU A 57 -4.08 -17.68 -11.97
CA GLU A 57 -4.55 -19.08 -12.08
C GLU A 57 -4.96 -19.42 -13.52
#